data_AF-A0A933KFF4-F1
#
_entry.id   AF-A0A933KFF4-F1
#
_cell.length_a   1.000
_cell.length_b   1.000
_cell.length_c   1.000
_cell.angle_alpha   90.00
_cell.angle_beta   90.00
_cell.angle_gamma   90.00
#
_symmetry.space_group_name_H-M   'P 1'
#
loop_
_entity.id
_entity.type
_entity.pdbx_description
1 polymer ?
#
loop_
_entity_poly.entity_id
_entity_poly.type
_entity_poly.pdbx_seq_one_letter_code
_entity_poly.pdbx_strand_id
1 'polypeptide(L)'
;MSLLVLIALTAWPAGAQAPAVPQFDGLELPGSSPAAPSSSDTPESDLAELRELARYSLRASLTEAEEERSADLVERLAERRPVRRAVAHLLNRKGGKLDRWVNRALIRRAWKKHGPLPNLAEVTPTIVRGGQPSSEGFRRLRERGVRTIVNLRMEDGSERTAVEALGMAYVSIPIPDTEAPTRDQAVRFLELCGESSSQKKLFFHCAAGVYRTGTMAGLYRISRGASAAHALEEAETFGWRESWLNADMEAAFLRQWAAQSSFGRPSRGDQPDAR
;
A
#
# COMPACT_ATOMS: atom_id res chain seq x y z
N MET A 1 -19.78 26.89 -18.33
CA MET A 1 -18.37 26.46 -18.25
C MET A 1 -18.16 25.78 -16.91
N SER A 2 -17.69 24.52 -16.98
CA SER A 2 -17.16 23.65 -15.93
C SER A 2 -18.08 23.17 -14.80
N LEU A 3 -18.48 21.91 -14.98
CA LEU A 3 -19.28 21.00 -14.14
C LEU A 3 -18.87 20.95 -12.66
N LEU A 4 -19.85 21.17 -11.79
CA LEU A 4 -19.93 20.61 -10.44
C LEU A 4 -20.23 19.11 -10.55
N VAL A 5 -19.27 18.26 -10.18
CA VAL A 5 -19.52 16.82 -10.00
C VAL A 5 -20.25 16.65 -8.66
N LEU A 6 -21.58 16.54 -8.71
CA LEU A 6 -22.37 16.04 -7.59
C LEU A 6 -22.02 14.56 -7.37
N ILE A 7 -21.15 14.28 -6.40
CA ILE A 7 -20.95 12.94 -5.88
C ILE A 7 -22.21 12.58 -5.09
N ALA A 8 -23.03 11.69 -5.63
CA ALA A 8 -24.17 11.14 -4.93
C ALA A 8 -23.71 10.41 -3.65
N LEU A 9 -23.96 11.05 -2.50
CA LEU A 9 -23.81 10.48 -1.17
C LEU A 9 -24.85 9.38 -0.97
N THR A 10 -24.57 8.17 -1.44
CA THR A 10 -25.22 6.99 -0.87
C THR A 10 -24.62 6.78 0.52
N ALA A 11 -25.34 7.27 1.53
CA ALA A 11 -25.05 7.00 2.93
C ALA A 11 -24.92 5.48 3.12
N TRP A 12 -23.78 5.05 3.65
CA TRP A 12 -23.64 3.70 4.20
C TRP A 12 -24.70 3.55 5.29
N PRO A 13 -25.58 2.53 5.25
CA PRO A 13 -26.55 2.34 6.31
C PRO A 13 -25.81 2.20 7.64
N ALA A 14 -26.15 3.03 8.63
CA ALA A 14 -25.71 2.81 9.99
C ALA A 14 -26.28 1.45 10.45
N GLY A 15 -25.47 0.40 10.35
CA GLY A 15 -25.89 -0.99 10.61
C GLY A 15 -25.54 -2.00 9.51
N ALA A 16 -25.06 -1.58 8.34
CA ALA A 16 -24.51 -2.54 7.37
C ALA A 16 -23.16 -3.05 7.89
N GLN A 17 -23.14 -4.32 8.33
CA GLN A 17 -21.90 -5.06 8.54
C GLN A 17 -21.03 -4.90 7.30
N ALA A 18 -19.73 -4.62 7.52
CA ALA A 18 -18.76 -4.67 6.46
C ALA A 18 -18.94 -6.01 5.71
N PRO A 19 -18.92 -6.03 4.37
CA PRO A 19 -18.90 -7.30 3.65
C PRO A 19 -17.80 -8.15 4.29
N ALA A 20 -18.12 -9.40 4.63
CA ALA A 20 -17.19 -10.29 5.29
C ALA A 20 -15.86 -10.21 4.55
N VAL A 21 -14.81 -9.76 5.26
CA VAL A 21 -13.44 -9.83 4.76
C VAL A 21 -13.25 -11.29 4.40
N PRO A 22 -13.07 -11.66 3.12
CA PRO A 22 -12.85 -13.05 2.80
C PRO A 22 -11.58 -13.43 3.55
N GLN A 23 -11.66 -14.46 4.40
CA GLN A 23 -10.49 -15.06 5.02
C GLN A 23 -9.63 -15.62 3.89
N PHE A 24 -8.68 -14.81 3.44
CA PHE A 24 -7.56 -15.26 2.65
C PHE A 24 -6.42 -15.44 3.65
N ASP A 25 -5.94 -16.67 3.77
CA ASP A 25 -4.77 -16.99 4.59
C ASP A 25 -3.63 -16.05 4.18
N GLY A 26 -3.38 -15.11 5.09
CA GLY A 26 -2.70 -13.87 4.82
C GLY A 26 -1.25 -14.06 4.41
N LEU A 27 -0.70 -12.99 3.84
CA LEU A 27 0.73 -12.76 3.84
C LEU A 27 1.25 -12.87 5.28
N GLU A 28 1.81 -14.02 5.65
CA GLU A 28 2.95 -14.00 6.55
C GLU A 28 4.10 -13.34 5.78
N LEU A 29 4.26 -12.03 5.98
CA LEU A 29 5.60 -11.44 5.95
C LEU A 29 6.47 -12.29 6.89
N PRO A 30 7.75 -12.54 6.55
CA PRO A 30 8.57 -13.47 7.34
C PRO A 30 8.56 -13.07 8.82
N GLY A 31 8.09 -14.01 9.66
CA GLY A 31 8.25 -14.01 11.11
C GLY A 31 7.19 -13.25 11.89
N SER A 32 6.09 -13.94 12.19
CA SER A 32 5.37 -13.80 13.45
C SER A 32 6.33 -14.04 14.63
N SER A 33 6.22 -13.17 15.64
CA SER A 33 7.07 -13.08 16.84
C SER A 33 8.41 -12.35 16.64
N PRO A 34 8.69 -11.23 17.35
CA PRO A 34 10.08 -10.83 17.53
C PRO A 34 10.75 -12.00 18.24
N ALA A 35 11.70 -12.66 17.57
CA ALA A 35 12.65 -13.48 18.30
C ALA A 35 13.18 -12.60 19.44
N ALA A 36 13.13 -13.12 20.67
CA ALA A 36 13.78 -12.47 21.80
C ALA A 36 15.19 -12.08 21.33
N PRO A 37 15.65 -10.84 21.59
CA PRO A 37 16.88 -10.34 21.00
C PRO A 37 17.97 -11.37 21.25
N SER A 38 18.45 -11.94 20.15
CA SER A 38 19.56 -12.85 20.15
C SER A 38 20.74 -12.13 20.79
N SER A 39 21.66 -12.86 21.42
CA SER A 39 22.86 -12.28 22.03
C SER A 39 23.77 -11.50 21.05
N SER A 40 23.41 -11.44 19.76
CA SER A 40 24.03 -10.64 18.69
C SER A 40 23.36 -9.27 18.42
N ASP A 41 22.31 -8.89 19.15
CA ASP A 41 21.56 -7.64 18.92
C ASP A 41 22.17 -6.43 19.64
N THR A 42 23.41 -6.11 19.27
CA THR A 42 24.10 -4.92 19.78
C THR A 42 23.92 -3.72 18.84
N PRO A 43 23.94 -2.48 19.36
CA PRO A 43 23.96 -1.27 18.54
C PRO A 43 25.12 -1.25 17.51
N GLU A 44 26.23 -1.92 17.81
CA GLU A 44 27.37 -2.05 16.90
C GLU A 44 27.05 -2.94 15.69
N SER A 45 26.30 -4.02 15.91
CA SER A 45 25.80 -4.91 14.85
C SER A 45 24.84 -4.16 13.91
N ASP A 46 23.88 -3.41 14.47
CA ASP A 46 22.95 -2.59 13.69
C ASP A 46 23.67 -1.57 12.81
N LEU A 47 24.72 -0.93 13.35
CA LEU A 47 25.54 0.03 12.60
C LEU A 47 26.35 -0.65 11.49
N ALA A 48 26.84 -1.87 11.69
CA ALA A 48 27.54 -2.63 10.66
C ALA A 48 26.60 -2.98 9.50
N GLU A 49 25.39 -3.48 9.79
CA GLU A 49 24.36 -3.78 8.79
C GLU A 49 23.90 -2.52 8.04
N LEU A 50 23.68 -1.40 8.74
CA LEU A 50 23.36 -0.12 8.11
C LEU A 50 24.48 0.37 7.17
N ARG A 51 25.74 0.22 7.56
CA ARG A 51 26.89 0.60 6.70
C ARG A 51 26.91 -0.27 5.44
N GLU A 52 26.61 -1.55 5.56
CA GLU A 52 26.47 -2.44 4.40
C GLU A 52 25.33 -2.02 3.48
N LEU A 53 24.15 -1.77 4.03
CA LEU A 53 23.01 -1.29 3.25
C LEU A 53 23.31 0.05 2.55
N ALA A 54 24.02 0.95 3.24
CA ALA A 54 24.50 2.19 2.67
C ALA A 54 25.47 1.97 1.50
N ARG A 55 26.37 0.97 1.57
CA ARG A 55 27.24 0.59 0.44
C ARG A 55 26.41 0.16 -0.78
N TYR A 56 25.35 -0.63 -0.58
CA TYR A 56 24.46 -1.02 -1.67
C TYR A 56 23.75 0.18 -2.30
N SER A 57 23.27 1.15 -1.50
CA SER A 57 22.62 2.36 -2.01
C SER A 57 23.49 3.22 -2.93
N LEU A 58 24.81 3.03 -2.91
CA LEU A 58 25.76 3.77 -3.72
C LEU A 58 26.11 3.08 -5.04
N ARG A 59 25.76 1.81 -5.20
CA ARG A 59 26.10 1.01 -6.39
C ARG A 59 25.31 1.47 -7.63
N ALA A 60 25.84 1.14 -8.80
CA ALA A 60 25.12 1.33 -10.06
C ALA A 60 24.12 0.20 -10.33
N SER A 61 24.48 -1.02 -9.94
CA SER A 61 23.70 -2.25 -10.06
C SER A 61 24.08 -3.23 -8.94
N LEU A 62 23.18 -4.17 -8.64
CA LEU A 62 23.41 -5.30 -7.75
C LEU A 62 23.22 -6.62 -8.50
N THR A 63 23.94 -7.65 -8.08
CA THR A 63 23.64 -9.04 -8.47
C THR A 63 22.39 -9.53 -7.73
N GLU A 64 21.73 -10.57 -8.24
CA GLU A 64 20.53 -11.13 -7.59
C GLU A 64 20.78 -11.54 -6.13
N ALA A 65 21.96 -12.12 -5.83
CA ALA A 65 22.35 -12.47 -4.47
C ALA A 65 22.53 -11.24 -3.56
N GLU A 66 22.98 -10.11 -4.11
CA GLU A 66 23.08 -8.84 -3.38
C GLU A 66 21.72 -8.19 -3.19
N GLU A 67 20.82 -8.28 -4.17
CA GLU A 67 19.42 -7.85 -4.00
C GLU A 67 18.77 -8.63 -2.85
N GLU A 68 18.92 -9.96 -2.83
CA GLU A 68 18.40 -10.84 -1.79
C GLU A 68 18.96 -10.48 -0.41
N ARG A 69 20.29 -10.30 -0.33
CA ARG A 69 20.96 -9.91 0.92
C ARG A 69 20.52 -8.53 1.39
N SER A 70 20.30 -7.58 0.48
CA SER A 70 19.80 -6.26 0.82
C SER A 70 18.38 -6.31 1.36
N ALA A 71 17.52 -7.18 0.82
CA ALA A 71 16.17 -7.41 1.34
C ALA A 71 16.21 -8.01 2.75
N ASP A 72 17.07 -8.99 3.00
CA ASP A 72 17.23 -9.59 4.34
C ASP A 72 17.69 -8.56 5.39
N LEU A 73 18.63 -7.68 5.02
CA LEU A 73 19.10 -6.59 5.90
C LEU A 73 17.95 -5.63 6.23
N VAL A 74 17.15 -5.26 5.23
CA VAL A 74 15.99 -4.38 5.44
C VAL A 74 14.99 -5.04 6.39
N GLU A 75 14.64 -6.30 6.17
CA GLU A 75 13.70 -7.04 7.03
C GLU A 75 14.18 -7.11 8.48
N ARG A 76 15.49 -7.38 8.72
CA ARG A 76 16.05 -7.43 10.09
C ARG A 76 16.09 -6.08 10.81
N LEU A 77 16.31 -5.00 10.07
CA LEU A 77 16.45 -3.65 10.64
C LEU A 77 15.13 -2.86 10.69
N ALA A 78 14.10 -3.32 9.98
CA ALA A 78 12.89 -2.54 9.72
C ALA A 78 12.12 -2.12 10.98
N GLU A 79 12.22 -2.86 12.07
CA GLU A 79 11.50 -2.55 13.32
C GLU A 79 12.40 -2.06 14.44
N ARG A 80 13.71 -2.03 14.18
CA ARG A 80 14.70 -1.56 15.14
C ARG A 80 14.59 -0.06 15.24
N ARG A 81 13.92 0.43 16.28
CA ARG A 81 13.65 1.87 16.51
C ARG A 81 14.86 2.78 16.26
N PRO A 82 16.10 2.45 16.68
CA PRO A 82 17.26 3.33 16.47
C PRO A 82 17.61 3.54 15.00
N VAL A 83 17.28 2.59 14.12
CA VAL A 83 17.81 2.53 12.75
C VAL A 83 16.74 2.47 11.66
N ARG A 84 15.50 2.08 11.96
CA ARG A 84 14.42 1.91 10.97
C ARG A 84 14.20 3.12 10.06
N ARG A 85 14.37 4.33 10.60
CA ARG A 85 14.28 5.59 9.83
C ARG A 85 15.45 5.78 8.87
N ALA A 86 16.66 5.41 9.30
CA ALA A 86 17.85 5.46 8.46
C ALA A 86 17.75 4.44 7.31
N VAL A 87 17.20 3.25 7.58
CA VAL A 87 16.89 2.25 6.55
C VAL A 87 15.93 2.83 5.50
N ALA A 88 14.79 3.38 5.94
CA ALA A 88 13.81 4.01 5.05
C ALA A 88 14.42 5.14 4.20
N HIS A 89 15.27 5.97 4.80
CA HIS A 89 16.01 7.00 4.08
C HIS A 89 16.94 6.42 3.01
N LEU A 90 17.69 5.35 3.32
CA LEU A 90 18.61 4.70 2.39
C LEU A 90 17.89 4.05 1.20
N LEU A 91 16.70 3.46 1.44
CA LEU A 91 15.87 2.88 0.39
C LEU A 91 15.50 3.94 -0.66
N ASN A 92 15.01 5.10 -0.21
CA ASN A 92 14.53 6.17 -1.07
C ASN A 92 15.64 7.09 -1.63
N ARG A 93 16.88 6.99 -1.13
CA ARG A 93 18.01 7.78 -1.60
C ARG A 93 18.26 7.57 -3.11
N LYS A 94 18.73 8.63 -3.79
CA LYS A 94 19.04 8.63 -5.24
C LYS A 94 17.85 8.16 -6.10
N GLY A 95 16.62 8.50 -5.69
CA GLY A 95 15.41 8.18 -6.42
C GLY A 95 15.01 6.71 -6.32
N GLY A 96 15.19 6.09 -5.14
CA GLY A 96 14.68 4.74 -4.88
C GLY A 96 15.45 3.61 -5.57
N LYS A 97 16.75 3.78 -5.89
CA LYS A 97 17.52 2.72 -6.58
C LYS A 97 17.65 1.46 -5.74
N LEU A 98 18.01 1.63 -4.47
CA LEU A 98 18.09 0.50 -3.53
C LEU A 98 16.71 -0.11 -3.32
N ASP A 99 15.71 0.73 -3.12
CA ASP A 99 14.32 0.31 -3.00
C ASP A 99 13.88 -0.59 -4.17
N ARG A 100 14.20 -0.21 -5.42
CA ARG A 100 13.89 -1.02 -6.61
C ARG A 100 14.49 -2.42 -6.53
N TRP A 101 15.73 -2.57 -6.04
CA TRP A 101 16.39 -3.87 -5.92
C TRP A 101 15.81 -4.71 -4.80
N VAL A 102 15.60 -4.11 -3.64
CA VAL A 102 14.94 -4.76 -2.48
C VAL A 102 13.55 -5.23 -2.88
N ASN A 103 12.73 -4.34 -3.47
CA ASN A 103 11.39 -4.67 -3.93
C ASN A 103 11.40 -5.75 -5.01
N ARG A 104 12.41 -5.81 -5.89
CA ARG A 104 12.54 -6.91 -6.87
C ARG A 104 12.71 -8.26 -6.18
N ALA A 105 13.59 -8.35 -5.18
CA ALA A 105 13.78 -9.57 -4.39
C ALA A 105 12.48 -9.97 -3.67
N LEU A 106 11.84 -9.02 -2.98
CA LEU A 106 10.57 -9.27 -2.29
C LEU A 106 9.45 -9.72 -3.24
N ILE A 107 9.33 -9.12 -4.42
CA ILE A 107 8.35 -9.50 -5.45
C ILE A 107 8.61 -10.92 -5.95
N ARG A 108 9.87 -11.29 -6.24
CA ARG A 108 10.22 -12.65 -6.64
C ARG A 108 9.84 -13.67 -5.57
N ARG A 109 10.15 -13.39 -4.29
CA ARG A 109 9.74 -14.23 -3.15
C ARG A 109 8.22 -14.38 -3.10
N ALA A 110 7.49 -13.26 -3.22
CA ALA A 110 6.04 -13.25 -3.19
C ALA A 110 5.41 -14.07 -4.33
N TRP A 111 5.92 -13.95 -5.57
CA TRP A 111 5.44 -14.76 -6.70
C TRP A 111 5.70 -16.24 -6.50
N LYS A 112 6.88 -16.60 -5.98
CA LYS A 112 7.22 -18.00 -5.70
C LYS A 112 6.30 -18.60 -4.63
N LYS A 113 5.93 -17.82 -3.61
CA LYS A 113 5.10 -18.26 -2.48
C LYS A 113 3.59 -18.23 -2.77
N HIS A 114 3.10 -17.17 -3.41
CA HIS A 114 1.67 -16.85 -3.52
C HIS A 114 1.14 -16.85 -4.96
N GLY A 115 2.00 -17.12 -5.94
CA GLY A 115 1.63 -17.18 -7.34
C GLY A 115 1.47 -15.79 -8.01
N PRO A 116 0.74 -15.72 -9.13
CA PRO A 116 0.79 -14.58 -10.05
C PRO A 116 0.08 -13.31 -9.54
N LEU A 117 -0.72 -13.40 -8.48
CA LEU A 117 -1.49 -12.30 -7.88
C LEU A 117 -1.27 -12.28 -6.36
N PRO A 118 -0.10 -11.84 -5.88
CA PRO A 118 0.20 -11.82 -4.46
C PRO A 118 -0.70 -10.82 -3.71
N ASN A 119 -1.08 -11.17 -2.48
CA ASN A 119 -1.89 -10.34 -1.58
C ASN A 119 -3.22 -9.83 -2.17
N LEU A 120 -3.83 -10.58 -3.09
CA LEU A 120 -5.04 -10.19 -3.80
C LEU A 120 -6.26 -10.18 -2.87
N ALA A 121 -7.02 -9.09 -2.87
CA ALA A 121 -8.31 -9.02 -2.17
C ALA A 121 -9.26 -8.00 -2.80
N GLU A 122 -10.56 -8.17 -2.56
CA GLU A 122 -11.57 -7.18 -2.92
C GLU A 122 -11.75 -6.16 -1.79
N VAL A 123 -11.62 -4.87 -2.09
CA VAL A 123 -12.05 -3.78 -1.19
C VAL A 123 -13.57 -3.61 -1.33
N THR A 124 -14.05 -3.70 -2.56
CA THR A 124 -15.46 -3.80 -2.95
C THR A 124 -15.58 -4.75 -4.15
N PRO A 125 -16.79 -5.15 -4.58
CA PRO A 125 -16.94 -5.94 -5.80
C PRO A 125 -16.35 -5.31 -7.08
N THR A 126 -16.10 -3.99 -7.07
CA THR A 126 -15.56 -3.22 -8.22
C THR A 126 -14.14 -2.70 -8.03
N ILE A 127 -13.61 -2.79 -6.80
CA ILE A 127 -12.28 -2.28 -6.43
C ILE A 127 -11.48 -3.42 -5.80
N VAL A 128 -10.40 -3.79 -6.47
CA VAL A 128 -9.53 -4.91 -6.10
C VAL A 128 -8.15 -4.36 -5.73
N ARG A 129 -7.53 -4.92 -4.70
CA ARG A 129 -6.19 -4.58 -4.23
C ARG A 129 -5.24 -5.76 -4.38
N GLY A 130 -3.93 -5.49 -4.44
CA GLY A 130 -2.91 -6.53 -4.38
C GLY A 130 -1.48 -6.02 -4.29
N GLY A 131 -0.55 -6.96 -4.34
CA GLY A 131 0.86 -6.72 -4.65
C GLY A 131 1.12 -6.79 -6.16
N GLN A 132 2.37 -6.66 -6.55
CA GLN A 132 2.81 -6.63 -7.94
C GLN A 132 2.35 -7.89 -8.69
N PRO A 133 1.47 -7.78 -9.71
CA PRO A 133 1.12 -8.90 -10.55
C PRO A 133 2.30 -9.36 -11.41
N SER A 134 2.38 -10.66 -11.66
CA SER A 134 3.21 -11.17 -12.76
C SER A 134 2.52 -10.94 -14.11
N SER A 135 3.19 -11.25 -15.22
CA SER A 135 2.58 -11.20 -16.57
C SER A 135 1.34 -12.09 -16.69
N GLU A 136 1.34 -13.26 -16.04
CA GLU A 136 0.16 -14.13 -15.91
C GLU A 136 -0.92 -13.47 -15.04
N GLY A 137 -0.51 -12.78 -13.98
CA GLY A 137 -1.43 -12.07 -13.08
C GLY A 137 -2.25 -11.01 -13.81
N PHE A 138 -1.61 -10.20 -14.65
CA PHE A 138 -2.32 -9.20 -15.45
C PHE A 138 -3.35 -9.83 -16.39
N ARG A 139 -3.05 -10.98 -17.00
CA ARG A 139 -4.02 -11.73 -17.83
C ARG A 139 -5.23 -12.18 -17.00
N ARG A 140 -5.00 -12.75 -15.82
CA ARG A 140 -6.08 -13.15 -14.91
C ARG A 140 -6.93 -11.98 -14.43
N LEU A 141 -6.32 -10.82 -14.15
CA LEU A 141 -7.06 -9.62 -13.79
C LEU A 141 -7.98 -9.18 -14.94
N ARG A 142 -7.47 -9.19 -16.17
CA ARG A 142 -8.25 -8.86 -17.37
C ARG A 142 -9.46 -9.78 -17.53
N GLU A 143 -9.26 -11.09 -17.36
CA GLU A 143 -10.31 -12.11 -17.41
C GLU A 143 -11.38 -11.89 -16.32
N ARG A 144 -10.97 -11.43 -15.13
CA ARG A 144 -11.86 -11.08 -14.01
C ARG A 144 -12.58 -9.73 -14.17
N GLY A 145 -12.51 -9.11 -15.34
CA GLY A 145 -13.22 -7.85 -15.62
C GLY A 145 -12.50 -6.59 -15.16
N VAL A 146 -11.23 -6.68 -14.75
CA VAL A 146 -10.40 -5.49 -14.48
C VAL A 146 -10.15 -4.76 -15.79
N ARG A 147 -10.34 -3.44 -15.75
CA ARG A 147 -10.15 -2.54 -16.89
C ARG A 147 -9.18 -1.42 -16.60
N THR A 148 -8.89 -1.14 -15.33
CA THR A 148 -7.94 -0.11 -14.90
C THR A 148 -6.96 -0.69 -13.91
N ILE A 149 -5.66 -0.54 -14.18
CA ILE A 149 -4.56 -0.82 -13.26
C ILE A 149 -4.04 0.50 -12.71
N VAL A 150 -3.98 0.62 -11.38
CA VAL A 150 -3.37 1.75 -10.68
C VAL A 150 -2.10 1.28 -10.00
N ASN A 151 -0.96 1.73 -10.51
CA ASN A 151 0.35 1.45 -9.94
C ASN A 151 0.75 2.55 -8.96
N LEU A 152 0.92 2.18 -7.69
CA LEU A 152 1.32 3.08 -6.60
C LEU A 152 2.86 3.23 -6.47
N ARG A 153 3.63 2.49 -7.26
CA ARG A 153 5.09 2.40 -7.18
C ARG A 153 5.76 3.59 -7.85
N MET A 154 6.61 4.29 -7.10
CA MET A 154 7.49 5.32 -7.66
C MET A 154 8.70 4.69 -8.38
N GLU A 155 9.16 3.54 -7.87
CA GLU A 155 10.42 2.95 -8.26
C GLU A 155 10.37 2.22 -9.62
N ASP A 156 9.18 1.93 -10.16
CA ASP A 156 9.00 1.10 -11.36
C ASP A 156 7.63 1.30 -12.05
N GLY A 157 7.67 1.66 -13.33
CA GLY A 157 6.52 1.78 -14.22
C GLY A 157 6.64 0.94 -15.49
N SER A 158 7.54 -0.05 -15.50
CA SER A 158 7.85 -0.86 -16.70
C SER A 158 6.68 -1.73 -17.19
N GLU A 159 5.69 -1.97 -16.33
CA GLU A 159 4.52 -2.80 -16.65
C GLU A 159 3.50 -2.12 -17.59
N ARG A 160 3.59 -0.80 -17.79
CA ARG A 160 2.64 -0.01 -18.60
C ARG A 160 2.36 -0.68 -19.94
N THR A 161 3.40 -0.98 -20.71
CA THR A 161 3.28 -1.55 -22.05
C THR A 161 2.55 -2.90 -22.01
N ALA A 162 2.84 -3.74 -21.01
CA ALA A 162 2.19 -5.05 -20.87
C ALA A 162 0.72 -4.93 -20.48
N VAL A 163 0.38 -3.98 -19.61
CA VAL A 163 -1.00 -3.69 -19.19
C VAL A 163 -1.83 -3.16 -20.37
N GLU A 164 -1.29 -2.19 -21.10
CA GLU A 164 -1.94 -1.57 -22.26
C GLU A 164 -2.12 -2.58 -23.40
N ALA A 165 -1.16 -3.48 -23.62
CA ALA A 165 -1.29 -4.56 -24.60
C ALA A 165 -2.42 -5.56 -24.29
N LEU A 166 -2.84 -5.66 -23.03
CA LEU A 166 -4.02 -6.46 -22.62
C LEU A 166 -5.34 -5.67 -22.71
N GLY A 167 -5.30 -4.44 -23.25
CA GLY A 167 -6.47 -3.57 -23.41
C GLY A 167 -7.00 -3.03 -22.09
N MET A 168 -6.16 -2.93 -21.06
CA MET A 168 -6.49 -2.26 -19.78
C MET A 168 -5.87 -0.86 -19.75
N ALA A 169 -6.53 0.08 -19.10
CA ALA A 169 -5.97 1.39 -18.80
C ALA A 169 -4.90 1.26 -17.72
N TYR A 170 -3.79 1.98 -17.89
CA TYR A 170 -2.72 2.09 -16.90
C TYR A 170 -2.67 3.50 -16.32
N VAL A 171 -2.75 3.60 -14.99
CA VAL A 171 -2.62 4.86 -14.25
C VAL A 171 -1.49 4.72 -13.23
N SER A 172 -0.60 5.71 -13.18
CA SER A 172 0.46 5.78 -12.17
C SER A 172 0.15 6.86 -11.15
N ILE A 173 0.22 6.50 -9.86
CA ILE A 173 0.17 7.42 -8.72
C ILE A 173 1.44 7.14 -7.89
N PRO A 174 2.58 7.75 -8.24
CA PRO A 174 3.88 7.32 -7.72
C PRO A 174 4.07 7.76 -6.26
N ILE A 175 3.93 6.83 -5.31
CA ILE A 175 4.17 7.07 -3.88
C ILE A 175 5.55 6.47 -3.54
N PRO A 176 6.49 7.27 -2.98
CA PRO A 176 7.75 6.74 -2.47
C PRO A 176 7.48 5.60 -1.47
N ASP A 177 8.30 4.55 -1.47
CA ASP A 177 8.09 3.50 -0.50
C ASP A 177 8.36 4.02 0.91
N THR A 178 7.65 3.52 1.93
CA THR A 178 7.81 3.98 3.33
C THR A 178 7.50 5.48 3.54
N GLU A 179 6.67 6.07 2.69
CA GLU A 179 6.18 7.44 2.86
C GLU A 179 4.66 7.49 2.68
N ALA A 180 4.02 8.41 3.41
CA ALA A 180 2.60 8.66 3.24
C ALA A 180 2.31 9.31 1.88
N PRO A 181 1.14 9.03 1.27
CA PRO A 181 0.73 9.72 0.06
C PRO A 181 0.51 11.21 0.33
N THR A 182 0.74 12.03 -0.69
CA THR A 182 0.30 13.43 -0.69
C THR A 182 -1.21 13.52 -0.79
N ARG A 183 -1.77 14.69 -0.42
CA ARG A 183 -3.21 14.96 -0.55
C ARG A 183 -3.70 14.82 -1.99
N ASP A 184 -2.94 15.30 -2.98
CA ASP A 184 -3.34 15.24 -4.38
C ASP A 184 -3.37 13.80 -4.90
N GLN A 185 -2.39 12.96 -4.50
CA GLN A 185 -2.40 11.54 -4.80
C GLN A 185 -3.59 10.81 -4.18
N ALA A 186 -3.92 11.15 -2.94
CA ALA A 186 -5.09 10.63 -2.23
C ALA A 186 -6.40 11.00 -2.94
N VAL A 187 -6.59 12.28 -3.28
CA VAL A 187 -7.77 12.75 -4.04
C VAL A 187 -7.85 12.06 -5.39
N ARG A 188 -6.75 12.02 -6.14
CA ARG A 188 -6.72 11.38 -7.46
C ARG A 188 -7.10 9.91 -7.42
N PHE A 189 -6.64 9.19 -6.39
CA PHE A 189 -7.03 7.80 -6.20
C PHE A 189 -8.52 7.64 -5.90
N LEU A 190 -9.10 8.49 -5.05
CA LEU A 190 -10.53 8.46 -4.73
C LEU A 190 -11.40 8.76 -5.95
N GLU A 191 -10.98 9.66 -6.83
CA GLU A 191 -11.64 9.91 -8.12
C GLU A 191 -11.71 8.63 -8.97
N LEU A 192 -10.58 7.95 -9.15
CA LEU A 192 -10.51 6.69 -9.92
C LEU A 192 -11.38 5.59 -9.31
N CYS A 193 -11.43 5.50 -7.97
CA CYS A 193 -12.34 4.59 -7.28
C CYS A 193 -13.81 4.91 -7.58
N GLY A 194 -14.18 6.19 -7.68
CA GLY A 194 -15.52 6.65 -8.06
C GLY A 194 -15.91 6.33 -9.51
N GLU A 195 -14.93 6.17 -10.41
CA GLU A 195 -15.14 5.76 -11.80
C GLU A 195 -15.33 4.23 -11.95
N SER A 196 -15.01 3.46 -10.92
CA SER A 196 -15.09 1.99 -10.96
C SER A 196 -16.53 1.48 -11.03
N SER A 197 -16.74 0.38 -11.77
CA SER A 197 -18.06 -0.25 -11.90
C SER A 197 -17.95 -1.75 -12.12
N SER A 198 -19.07 -2.47 -12.13
CA SER A 198 -19.10 -3.91 -12.40
C SER A 198 -18.53 -4.28 -13.78
N GLN A 199 -18.61 -3.36 -14.75
CA GLN A 199 -18.07 -3.53 -16.10
C GLN A 199 -16.62 -3.03 -16.25
N LYS A 200 -16.15 -2.23 -15.28
CA LYS A 200 -14.84 -1.58 -15.30
C LYS A 200 -14.22 -1.65 -13.91
N LYS A 201 -13.86 -2.87 -13.47
CA LYS A 201 -13.22 -3.03 -12.16
C LYS A 201 -11.85 -2.36 -12.16
N LEU A 202 -11.50 -1.75 -11.04
CA LEU A 202 -10.20 -1.15 -10.79
C LEU A 202 -9.37 -2.11 -9.95
N PHE A 203 -8.12 -2.34 -10.36
CA PHE A 203 -7.12 -3.01 -9.53
C PHE A 203 -6.00 -2.03 -9.19
N PHE A 204 -5.60 -1.95 -7.93
CA PHE A 204 -4.46 -1.12 -7.52
C PHE A 204 -3.46 -1.92 -6.69
N HIS A 205 -2.18 -1.60 -6.87
CA HIS A 205 -1.10 -2.32 -6.20
C HIS A 205 0.13 -1.47 -5.90
N CYS A 206 0.95 -1.98 -4.99
CA CYS A 206 2.34 -1.59 -4.81
C CYS A 206 3.24 -2.83 -5.03
N ALA A 207 4.42 -2.90 -4.41
CA ALA A 207 5.29 -4.07 -4.50
C ALA A 207 4.68 -5.30 -3.78
N ALA A 208 4.54 -5.23 -2.45
CA ALA A 208 4.02 -6.34 -1.63
C ALA A 208 2.49 -6.32 -1.44
N GLY A 209 1.83 -5.21 -1.80
CA GLY A 209 0.40 -5.04 -1.57
C GLY A 209 0.03 -4.78 -0.12
N VAL A 210 0.98 -4.39 0.74
CA VAL A 210 0.80 -4.22 2.18
C VAL A 210 0.59 -2.74 2.55
N TYR A 211 1.63 -1.91 2.41
CA TYR A 211 1.67 -0.55 2.96
C TYR A 211 1.03 0.51 2.06
N ARG A 212 1.67 0.93 0.96
CA ARG A 212 1.06 1.86 -0.02
C ARG A 212 -0.35 1.41 -0.42
N THR A 213 -0.55 0.13 -0.77
CA THR A 213 -1.87 -0.44 -1.04
C THR A 213 -2.82 -0.38 0.16
N GLY A 214 -2.38 -0.77 1.36
CA GLY A 214 -3.21 -0.67 2.57
C GLY A 214 -3.62 0.77 2.88
N THR A 215 -2.75 1.74 2.58
CA THR A 215 -2.99 3.16 2.88
C THR A 215 -4.10 3.67 1.99
N MET A 216 -4.02 3.36 0.69
CA MET A 216 -5.05 3.76 -0.27
C MET A 216 -6.37 3.01 -0.04
N ALA A 217 -6.32 1.73 0.37
CA ALA A 217 -7.51 0.98 0.79
C ALA A 217 -8.19 1.63 2.02
N GLY A 218 -7.41 1.93 3.06
CA GLY A 218 -7.88 2.59 4.28
C GLY A 218 -8.43 3.98 4.01
N LEU A 219 -7.78 4.76 3.15
CA LEU A 219 -8.26 6.05 2.67
C LEU A 219 -9.65 5.93 2.03
N TYR A 220 -9.85 4.92 1.16
CA TYR A 220 -11.16 4.65 0.56
C TYR A 220 -12.22 4.26 1.62
N ARG A 221 -11.87 3.43 2.60
CA ARG A 221 -12.80 3.09 3.70
C ARG A 221 -13.23 4.34 4.47
N ILE A 222 -12.27 5.21 4.82
CA ILE A 222 -12.52 6.47 5.53
C ILE A 222 -13.39 7.40 4.69
N SER A 223 -13.15 7.52 3.38
CA SER A 223 -14.00 8.32 2.49
C SER A 223 -15.43 7.78 2.37
N ARG A 224 -15.65 6.52 2.73
CA ARG A 224 -16.98 5.87 2.83
C ARG A 224 -17.56 5.87 4.26
N GLY A 225 -16.89 6.51 5.22
CA GLY A 225 -17.38 6.75 6.58
C GLY A 225 -16.80 5.83 7.66
N ALA A 226 -15.82 4.97 7.34
CA ALA A 226 -15.11 4.20 8.35
C ALA A 226 -14.22 5.08 9.24
N SER A 227 -13.92 4.63 10.45
CA SER A 227 -12.92 5.28 11.30
C SER A 227 -11.50 4.92 10.83
N ALA A 228 -10.51 5.74 11.20
CA ALA A 228 -9.11 5.42 10.96
C ALA A 228 -8.68 4.14 11.69
N ALA A 229 -9.24 3.86 12.88
CA ALA A 229 -8.97 2.63 13.61
C ALA A 229 -9.39 1.40 12.82
N HIS A 230 -10.62 1.38 12.30
CA HIS A 230 -11.12 0.30 11.46
C HIS A 230 -10.28 0.10 10.19
N ALA A 231 -9.88 1.21 9.55
CA ALA A 231 -9.04 1.15 8.36
C ALA A 231 -7.65 0.54 8.64
N LEU A 232 -7.06 0.84 9.81
CA LEU A 232 -5.78 0.28 10.24
C LEU A 232 -5.92 -1.19 10.64
N GLU A 233 -6.97 -1.56 11.37
CA GLU A 233 -7.29 -2.95 11.71
C GLU A 233 -7.44 -3.81 10.44
N GLU A 234 -8.16 -3.32 9.41
CA GLU A 234 -8.23 -3.99 8.12
C GLU A 234 -6.85 -4.12 7.47
N ALA A 235 -6.03 -3.07 7.49
CA ALA A 235 -4.68 -3.10 6.91
C ALA A 235 -3.77 -4.15 7.60
N GLU A 236 -3.88 -4.33 8.90
CA GLU A 236 -3.15 -5.34 9.67
C GLU A 236 -3.45 -6.77 9.20
N THR A 237 -4.70 -7.05 8.79
CA THR A 237 -5.06 -8.36 8.20
C THR A 237 -4.31 -8.68 6.91
N PHE A 238 -3.77 -7.65 6.25
CA PHE A 238 -2.94 -7.77 5.04
C PHE A 238 -1.44 -7.66 5.31
N GLY A 239 -1.02 -7.80 6.57
CA GLY A 239 0.39 -7.81 6.99
C GLY A 239 0.96 -6.44 7.34
N TRP A 240 0.13 -5.39 7.42
CA TRP A 240 0.61 -4.08 7.85
C TRP A 240 1.08 -4.12 9.30
N ARG A 241 2.23 -3.50 9.59
CA ARG A 241 2.72 -3.29 10.96
C ARG A 241 3.18 -1.84 11.14
N GLU A 242 2.58 -1.11 12.08
CA GLU A 242 2.90 0.31 12.29
C GLU A 242 4.37 0.55 12.74
N SER A 243 4.99 -0.46 13.35
CA SER A 243 6.41 -0.46 13.74
C SER A 243 7.38 -0.58 12.56
N TRP A 244 6.93 -1.07 11.41
CA TRP A 244 7.78 -1.32 10.25
C TRP A 244 8.18 -0.02 9.55
N LEU A 245 9.49 0.24 9.48
CA LEU A 245 10.09 1.40 8.81
C LEU A 245 9.39 2.70 9.20
N ASN A 246 8.63 3.27 8.26
CA ASN A 246 7.89 4.51 8.43
C ASN A 246 6.36 4.35 8.36
N ALA A 247 5.85 3.13 8.54
CA ALA A 247 4.42 2.83 8.50
C ALA A 247 3.58 3.65 9.50
N ASP A 248 4.19 4.18 10.56
CA ASP A 248 3.56 5.12 11.48
C ASP A 248 3.23 6.48 10.86
N MET A 249 3.99 6.92 9.86
CA MET A 249 3.68 8.13 9.09
C MET A 249 2.46 7.92 8.19
N GLU A 250 2.34 6.74 7.58
CA GLU A 250 1.17 6.36 6.79
C GLU A 250 -0.08 6.17 7.67
N ALA A 251 0.07 5.61 8.86
CA ALA A 251 -1.00 5.52 9.85
C ALA A 251 -1.42 6.91 10.36
N ALA A 252 -0.46 7.80 10.63
CA ALA A 252 -0.73 9.19 10.98
C ALA A 252 -1.49 9.93 9.86
N PHE A 253 -1.14 9.69 8.59
CA PHE A 253 -1.87 10.23 7.45
C PHE A 253 -3.35 9.82 7.46
N LEU A 254 -3.66 8.53 7.65
CA LEU A 254 -5.05 8.05 7.73
C LEU A 254 -5.82 8.68 8.90
N ARG A 255 -5.18 8.79 10.07
CA ARG A 255 -5.78 9.44 11.25
C ARG A 255 -6.08 10.92 10.99
N GLN A 256 -5.15 11.64 10.37
CA GLN A 256 -5.33 13.05 10.00
C GLN A 256 -6.44 13.23 8.96
N TRP A 257 -6.48 12.37 7.95
CA TRP A 257 -7.53 12.41 6.92
C TRP A 257 -8.92 12.19 7.51
N ALA A 258 -9.07 11.20 8.40
CA ALA A 258 -10.32 10.93 9.09
C ALA A 258 -10.77 12.13 9.95
N ALA A 259 -9.82 12.76 10.67
CA ALA A 259 -10.09 13.93 11.49
C ALA A 259 -10.54 15.13 10.64
N GLN A 260 -9.98 15.35 9.45
CA GLN A 260 -10.39 16.45 8.57
C GLN A 260 -11.75 16.19 7.90
N SER A 261 -12.05 14.92 7.61
CA SER A 261 -13.31 14.53 6.96
C SER A 261 -14.52 14.65 7.87
N SER A 262 -14.34 14.61 9.20
CA SER A 262 -15.42 14.77 10.18
C SER A 262 -15.87 16.22 10.38
N PHE A 263 -15.02 17.22 10.08
CA PHE A 263 -15.38 18.64 10.17
C PHE A 263 -16.33 19.13 9.05
N GLY A 264 -16.63 18.29 8.06
CA GLY A 264 -17.61 18.57 6.99
C GLY A 264 -19.03 18.05 7.25
N ARG A 265 -19.30 17.41 8.40
CA ARG A 265 -20.67 17.05 8.80
C ARG A 265 -21.32 18.24 9.49
N PRO A 266 -22.44 18.80 8.99
CA PRO A 266 -23.21 19.74 9.77
C PRO A 266 -23.60 19.07 11.09
N SER A 267 -23.37 19.74 12.21
CA SER A 267 -23.90 19.30 13.50
C SER A 267 -25.41 19.14 13.37
N ARG A 268 -25.94 17.98 13.77
CA ARG A 268 -27.38 17.79 14.02
C ARG A 268 -27.77 18.56 15.29
N GLY A 269 -27.64 19.88 15.26
CA GLY A 269 -27.72 20.72 16.46
C GLY A 269 -28.46 22.04 16.31
N ASP A 270 -28.85 22.45 15.10
CA ASP A 270 -29.64 23.68 14.91
C ASP A 270 -30.79 23.43 13.93
N GLN A 271 -31.87 22.83 14.43
CA GLN A 271 -33.20 23.17 13.93
C GLN A 271 -33.85 24.04 15.00
N PRO A 272 -34.17 25.32 14.72
CA PRO A 272 -35.04 26.07 15.60
C PRO A 272 -36.43 25.42 15.53
N ASP A 273 -36.95 25.01 16.67
CA ASP A 273 -38.32 24.53 16.82
C ASP A 273 -39.28 25.54 16.18
N ALA A 274 -39.89 25.13 15.06
CA ALA A 274 -40.99 25.85 14.46
C ALA A 274 -42.23 25.67 15.36
N ARG A 275 -42.67 26.77 15.96
CA ARG A 275 -44.02 26.91 16.53
C ARG A 275 -45.05 27.12 15.42
#